data_AF-A0A1F2T3B9-F1
#
_entry.id   AF-A0A1F2T3B9-F1
#
_cell.length_a   1.000
_cell.length_b   1.000
_cell.length_c   1.000
_cell.angle_alpha   90.00
_cell.angle_beta   90.00
_cell.angle_gamma   90.00
#
_symmetry.space_group_name_H-M   'P 1'
#
loop_
_entity.id
_entity.type
_entity.pdbx_description
1 polymer ?
#
loop_
_entity_poly.entity_id
_entity_poly.type
_entity_poly.pdbx_seq_one_letter_code
_entity_poly.pdbx_strand_id
1 'polypeptide(L)'
;MRRVFFDAGLGFAIVPVLVCLAFLQASAQEDEGRGRERKLMNAPPEEVNRPPVLDPYDRLSQVWYRQRVATSGVGRGQEIYYMSCWMCHNEYTIAADKDHAPSLKDLFKAPTPATDEAVVAKIRGGGLRMPAYPASVVTDTDLKDLLSYLRAKCGTFPTGAEGGGGCYDENNPPPNPMYKGG
;
A
#
# COMPACT_ATOMS: atom_id res chain seq x y z
N MET A 1 -11.92 -71.77 -46.37
CA MET A 1 -10.76 -71.28 -47.17
C MET A 1 -10.89 -69.76 -47.21
N ARG A 2 -9.95 -68.89 -46.87
CA ARG A 2 -8.49 -68.90 -46.72
C ARG A 2 -8.14 -67.85 -45.63
N ARG A 3 -7.08 -68.11 -44.87
CA ARG A 3 -6.36 -67.08 -44.11
C ARG A 3 -5.72 -66.10 -45.09
N VAL A 4 -5.67 -64.82 -44.74
CA VAL A 4 -4.65 -63.89 -45.25
C VAL A 4 -4.18 -63.01 -44.09
N PHE A 5 -2.88 -63.11 -43.83
CA PHE A 5 -2.07 -62.25 -42.96
C PHE A 5 -1.73 -60.96 -43.70
N PHE A 6 -1.65 -59.83 -42.98
CA PHE A 6 -0.73 -58.71 -43.22
C PHE A 6 -0.78 -57.83 -41.95
N ASP A 7 0.15 -57.96 -41.01
CA ASP A 7 1.53 -57.44 -40.94
C ASP A 7 1.63 -55.95 -40.58
N ALA A 8 2.59 -55.69 -39.70
CA ALA A 8 2.79 -54.57 -38.81
C ALA A 8 3.27 -53.27 -39.47
N GLY A 9 3.14 -52.14 -38.77
CA GLY A 9 3.81 -50.90 -39.19
C GLY A 9 3.53 -49.66 -38.35
N LEU A 10 4.36 -49.46 -37.32
CA LEU A 10 4.92 -48.19 -36.80
C LEU A 10 4.02 -46.97 -36.54
N GLY A 11 4.17 -46.38 -35.34
CA GLY A 11 4.13 -44.92 -35.23
C GLY A 11 3.62 -44.26 -33.94
N PHE A 12 3.88 -44.80 -32.74
CA PHE A 12 3.62 -44.05 -31.49
C PHE A 12 4.76 -44.27 -30.49
N ALA A 13 5.69 -43.31 -30.38
CA ALA A 13 6.52 -43.10 -29.19
C ALA A 13 7.51 -41.90 -29.34
N ILE A 14 7.04 -40.65 -29.42
CA ILE A 14 7.93 -39.48 -29.20
C ILE A 14 7.24 -38.36 -28.40
N VAL A 15 6.38 -38.69 -27.43
CA VAL A 15 5.70 -37.67 -26.59
C VAL A 15 5.98 -37.75 -25.07
N PRO A 16 6.47 -38.85 -24.45
CA PRO A 16 6.47 -38.90 -22.97
C PRO A 16 7.64 -38.16 -22.31
N VAL A 17 8.75 -37.90 -23.01
CA VAL A 17 9.97 -37.34 -22.37
C VAL A 17 9.86 -35.84 -22.11
N LEU A 18 9.17 -35.09 -22.98
CA LEU A 18 9.05 -33.63 -22.86
C LEU A 18 8.12 -33.19 -21.71
N VAL A 19 7.09 -33.99 -21.39
CA VAL A 19 6.17 -33.70 -20.28
C VAL A 19 6.84 -33.90 -18.92
N CYS A 20 7.71 -34.91 -18.77
CA CYS A 20 8.45 -35.13 -17.52
C CYS A 20 9.44 -34.01 -17.19
N LEU A 21 10.09 -33.40 -18.19
CA LEU A 21 11.03 -32.31 -17.94
C LEU A 21 10.32 -31.04 -17.42
N ALA A 22 9.14 -30.73 -17.94
CA ALA A 22 8.35 -29.57 -17.52
C ALA A 22 7.82 -29.71 -16.07
N PHE A 23 7.41 -30.91 -15.67
CA PHE A 23 6.98 -31.16 -14.27
C PHE A 23 8.14 -31.09 -13.28
N LEU A 24 9.35 -31.54 -13.64
CA LEU A 24 10.53 -31.40 -12.77
C LEU A 24 10.90 -29.92 -12.57
N GLN A 25 10.85 -29.10 -13.61
CA GLN A 25 11.15 -27.66 -13.49
C GLN A 25 10.12 -26.91 -12.63
N ALA A 26 8.83 -27.23 -12.75
CA ALA A 26 7.79 -26.63 -11.91
C ALA A 26 7.98 -26.93 -10.41
N SER A 27 8.37 -28.16 -10.06
CA SER A 27 8.58 -28.56 -8.66
C SER A 27 9.77 -27.86 -7.99
N ALA A 28 10.78 -27.45 -8.75
CA ALA A 28 11.95 -26.75 -8.20
C ALA A 28 11.62 -25.29 -7.78
N GLN A 29 10.69 -24.63 -8.48
CA GLN A 29 10.32 -23.25 -8.18
C GLN A 29 9.43 -23.13 -6.93
N GLU A 30 8.61 -24.15 -6.64
CA GLU A 30 7.75 -24.17 -5.45
C GLU A 30 8.55 -24.31 -4.15
N ASP A 31 9.68 -25.02 -4.18
CA ASP A 31 10.50 -25.26 -2.98
C ASP A 31 11.28 -24.00 -2.55
N GLU A 32 11.72 -23.16 -3.50
CA GLU A 32 12.35 -21.86 -3.18
C GLU A 32 11.37 -20.89 -2.52
N GLY A 33 10.12 -20.83 -3.01
CA GLY A 33 9.07 -20.00 -2.42
C GLY A 33 8.75 -20.39 -0.97
N ARG A 34 8.57 -21.69 -0.73
CA ARG A 34 8.26 -22.24 0.60
C ARG A 34 9.45 -22.18 1.56
N GLY A 35 10.68 -22.21 1.04
CA GLY A 35 11.91 -21.98 1.82
C GLY A 35 12.01 -20.56 2.34
N ARG A 36 11.67 -19.57 1.50
CA ARG A 36 11.67 -18.15 1.89
C ARG A 36 10.60 -17.83 2.95
N GLU A 37 9.39 -18.38 2.80
CA GLU A 37 8.32 -18.20 3.79
C GLU A 37 8.70 -18.79 5.16
N ARG A 38 9.24 -20.02 5.20
CA ARG A 38 9.71 -20.63 6.46
C ARG A 38 10.84 -19.86 7.12
N LYS A 39 11.71 -19.19 6.35
CA LYS A 39 12.78 -18.35 6.90
C LYS A 39 12.23 -17.08 7.55
N LEU A 40 11.22 -16.45 6.94
CA LEU A 40 10.56 -15.28 7.49
C LEU A 40 9.76 -15.59 8.76
N MET A 41 9.11 -16.75 8.83
CA MET A 41 8.35 -17.19 10.01
C MET A 41 9.23 -17.49 11.24
N ASN A 42 10.53 -17.77 11.02
CA ASN A 42 11.50 -18.07 12.08
C ASN A 42 12.54 -16.96 12.29
N ALA A 43 12.39 -15.83 11.59
CA ALA A 43 13.31 -14.71 11.70
C ALA A 43 13.13 -14.01 13.06
N PRO A 44 14.22 -13.51 13.68
CA PRO A 44 14.12 -12.71 14.89
C PRO A 44 13.22 -11.48 14.65
N PRO A 45 12.48 -10.98 15.67
CA PRO A 45 11.54 -9.88 15.52
C PRO A 45 12.15 -8.63 14.84
N GLU A 46 13.45 -8.42 15.00
CA GLU A 46 14.17 -7.30 14.41
C GLU A 46 14.37 -7.40 12.89
N GLU A 47 14.42 -8.62 12.34
CA GLU A 47 14.48 -8.86 10.88
C GLU A 47 13.09 -8.75 10.24
N VAL A 48 12.04 -9.18 10.95
CA VAL A 48 10.63 -9.02 10.54
C VAL A 48 10.21 -7.54 10.53
N ASN A 49 10.76 -6.73 11.43
CA ASN A 49 10.42 -5.31 11.57
C ASN A 49 11.32 -4.37 10.75
N ARG A 50 12.33 -4.88 10.04
CA ARG A 50 13.17 -4.03 9.19
C ARG A 50 12.33 -3.53 8.01
N PRO A 51 12.31 -2.21 7.72
CA PRO A 51 11.64 -1.72 6.52
C PRO A 51 12.20 -2.45 5.29
N PRO A 52 11.33 -2.93 4.39
CA PRO A 52 11.79 -3.73 3.27
C PRO A 52 12.73 -2.90 2.40
N VAL A 53 13.79 -3.55 1.91
CA VAL A 53 14.67 -2.97 0.91
C VAL A 53 13.87 -2.91 -0.38
N LEU A 54 13.44 -1.71 -0.77
CA LEU A 54 12.66 -1.49 -1.99
C LEU A 54 13.59 -1.27 -3.17
N ASP A 55 13.18 -1.79 -4.33
CA ASP A 55 13.76 -1.35 -5.60
C ASP A 55 13.34 0.11 -5.84
N PRO A 56 14.30 1.06 -5.94
CA PRO A 56 13.98 2.47 -6.16
C PRO A 56 13.28 2.75 -7.50
N TYR A 57 13.25 1.79 -8.42
CA TYR A 57 12.52 1.89 -9.70
C TYR A 57 11.18 1.16 -9.68
N ASP A 58 10.92 0.29 -8.69
CA ASP A 58 9.61 -0.33 -8.52
C ASP A 58 8.63 0.64 -7.86
N ARG A 59 7.90 1.38 -8.69
CA ARG A 59 6.87 2.31 -8.26
C ARG A 59 5.74 1.62 -7.50
N LEU A 60 5.42 0.36 -7.81
CA LEU A 60 4.36 -0.36 -7.12
C LEU A 60 4.76 -0.61 -5.67
N SER A 61 6.00 -1.06 -5.43
CA SER A 61 6.51 -1.20 -4.06
C SER A 61 6.49 0.12 -3.30
N GLN A 62 6.91 1.22 -3.94
CA GLN A 62 6.89 2.55 -3.31
C GLN A 62 5.48 3.00 -2.91
N VAL A 63 4.45 2.68 -3.72
CA VAL A 63 3.06 2.97 -3.37
C VAL A 63 2.62 2.15 -2.16
N TRP A 64 2.90 0.84 -2.16
CA TRP A 64 2.50 -0.06 -1.06
C TRP A 64 3.15 0.33 0.27
N TYR A 65 4.40 0.79 0.24
CA TYR A 65 5.14 1.21 1.42
C TYR A 65 5.08 2.72 1.70
N ARG A 66 4.33 3.49 0.89
CA ARG A 66 4.10 4.94 1.05
C ARG A 66 5.40 5.76 1.04
N GLN A 67 6.29 5.43 0.09
CA GLN A 67 7.61 6.03 -0.06
C GLN A 67 7.82 6.69 -1.43
N ARG A 68 6.76 6.87 -2.22
CA ARG A 68 6.84 7.45 -3.57
C ARG A 68 7.17 8.93 -3.52
N VAL A 69 6.64 9.65 -2.53
CA VAL A 69 6.86 11.11 -2.39
C VAL A 69 8.12 11.42 -1.57
N ALA A 70 8.27 10.74 -0.44
CA ALA A 70 9.44 10.84 0.42
C ALA A 70 9.55 9.60 1.31
N THR A 71 10.73 9.34 1.87
CA THR A 71 10.96 8.21 2.79
C THR A 71 10.58 8.52 4.24
N SER A 72 10.41 9.80 4.60
CA SER A 72 10.02 10.25 5.95
C SER A 72 9.47 11.69 5.96
N GLY A 73 8.94 12.12 7.10
CA GLY A 73 8.51 13.50 7.35
C GLY A 73 7.21 13.88 6.64
N VAL A 74 7.00 15.19 6.46
CA VAL A 74 5.77 15.77 5.89
C VAL A 74 5.43 15.19 4.52
N GLY A 75 6.42 14.93 3.66
CA GLY A 75 6.19 14.36 2.33
C GLY A 75 5.67 12.92 2.36
N ARG A 76 6.19 12.08 3.28
CA ARG A 76 5.66 10.72 3.50
C ARG A 76 4.29 10.77 4.17
N GLY A 77 4.11 11.67 5.13
CA GLY A 77 2.82 11.93 5.77
C GLY A 77 1.71 12.32 4.79
N GLN A 78 2.05 13.11 3.77
CA GLN A 78 1.14 13.44 2.66
C GLN A 78 0.65 12.18 1.94
N GLU A 79 1.58 11.28 1.61
CA GLU A 79 1.23 10.04 0.92
C GLU A 79 0.37 9.12 1.80
N ILE A 80 0.69 9.02 3.10
CA ILE A 80 -0.14 8.27 4.06
C ILE A 80 -1.57 8.83 4.10
N TYR A 81 -1.71 10.16 4.22
CA TYR A 81 -3.01 10.82 4.21
C TYR A 81 -3.78 10.53 2.92
N TYR A 82 -3.12 10.63 1.76
CA TYR A 82 -3.78 10.49 0.45
C TYR A 82 -4.26 9.05 0.22
N MET A 83 -3.46 8.07 0.63
CA MET A 83 -3.76 6.67 0.39
C MET A 83 -4.72 6.07 1.42
N SER A 84 -4.70 6.56 2.67
CA SER A 84 -5.40 5.88 3.78
C SER A 84 -6.51 6.70 4.43
N CYS A 85 -6.49 8.03 4.28
CA CYS A 85 -7.38 8.92 5.05
C CYS A 85 -8.30 9.75 4.15
N TRP A 86 -7.78 10.19 3.01
CA TRP A 86 -8.43 11.14 2.11
C TRP A 86 -9.81 10.69 1.66
N MET A 87 -9.99 9.40 1.37
CA MET A 87 -11.26 8.86 0.86
C MET A 87 -12.48 9.21 1.72
N CYS A 88 -12.31 9.33 3.04
CA CYS A 88 -13.38 9.70 3.95
C CYS A 88 -13.26 11.15 4.45
N HIS A 89 -12.04 11.67 4.60
CA HIS A 89 -11.77 12.98 5.21
C HIS A 89 -11.58 14.13 4.21
N ASN A 90 -11.82 13.89 2.91
CA ASN A 90 -11.81 14.95 1.92
C ASN A 90 -13.10 15.79 1.99
N GLU A 91 -12.98 17.08 1.64
CA GLU A 91 -14.11 18.01 1.76
C GLU A 91 -15.26 17.70 0.78
N TYR A 92 -15.01 17.01 -0.33
CA TYR A 92 -16.08 16.64 -1.29
C TYR A 92 -17.00 15.58 -0.70
N THR A 93 -16.44 14.52 -0.09
CA THR A 93 -17.21 13.48 0.60
C THR A 93 -17.94 14.05 1.81
N ILE A 94 -17.29 14.95 2.54
CA ILE A 94 -17.90 15.65 3.68
C ILE A 94 -19.09 16.50 3.23
N ALA A 95 -18.96 17.25 2.14
CA ALA A 95 -20.05 18.06 1.62
C ALA A 95 -21.23 17.21 1.05
N ALA A 96 -20.95 16.00 0.56
CA ALA A 96 -21.93 15.19 -0.15
C ALA A 96 -22.72 14.21 0.73
N ASP A 97 -22.17 13.72 1.85
CA ASP A 97 -22.78 12.65 2.65
C ASP A 97 -23.17 13.14 4.05
N LYS A 98 -24.45 13.05 4.43
CA LYS A 98 -24.94 13.42 5.77
C LYS A 98 -24.31 12.63 6.92
N ASP A 99 -23.77 11.43 6.64
CA ASP A 99 -23.11 10.55 7.61
C ASP A 99 -21.57 10.56 7.43
N HIS A 100 -21.02 11.68 6.96
CA HIS A 100 -19.61 11.87 6.64
C HIS A 100 -18.66 11.76 7.85
N ALA A 101 -17.38 11.50 7.55
CA ALA A 101 -16.31 11.69 8.53
C ALA A 101 -16.14 13.19 8.87
N PRO A 102 -15.55 13.56 10.02
CA PRO A 102 -15.27 14.97 10.31
C PRO A 102 -14.14 15.52 9.44
N SER A 103 -14.19 16.82 9.13
CA SER A 103 -13.06 17.51 8.49
C SER A 103 -11.86 17.56 9.45
N LEU A 104 -10.66 17.36 8.90
CA LEU A 104 -9.41 17.40 9.66
C LEU A 104 -8.69 18.75 9.59
N LYS A 105 -9.25 19.73 8.84
CA LYS A 105 -8.57 21.00 8.55
C LYS A 105 -8.12 21.79 9.78
N ASP A 106 -8.91 21.74 10.85
CA ASP A 106 -8.70 22.48 12.09
C ASP A 106 -8.39 21.56 13.28
N LEU A 107 -8.03 20.30 13.04
CA LEU A 107 -7.82 19.29 14.09
C LEU A 107 -6.89 19.77 15.21
N PHE A 108 -5.85 20.54 14.84
CA PHE A 108 -4.86 21.09 15.77
C PHE A 108 -5.00 22.59 16.02
N LYS A 109 -6.04 23.23 15.46
CA LYS A 109 -6.29 24.68 15.53
C LYS A 109 -7.62 25.05 16.20
N ALA A 110 -8.50 24.06 16.42
CA ALA A 110 -9.80 24.25 17.08
C ALA A 110 -9.65 24.82 18.51
N PRO A 111 -10.71 25.43 19.09
CA PRO A 111 -10.68 25.98 20.46
C PRO A 111 -10.22 24.97 21.52
N THR A 112 -10.53 23.69 21.30
CA THR A 112 -9.97 22.54 22.01
C THR A 112 -9.17 21.69 21.01
N PRO A 113 -7.88 21.97 20.79
CA PRO A 113 -7.06 21.22 19.85
C PRO A 113 -6.92 19.76 20.28
N ALA A 114 -6.91 18.84 19.31
CA ALA A 114 -6.55 17.46 19.60
C ALA A 114 -5.05 17.37 19.96
N THR A 115 -4.70 16.47 20.89
CA THR A 115 -3.29 16.12 21.13
C THR A 115 -2.84 15.03 20.17
N ASP A 116 -1.53 14.89 19.96
CA ASP A 116 -1.00 13.81 19.11
C ASP A 116 -1.42 12.44 19.64
N GLU A 117 -1.40 12.25 20.96
CA GLU A 117 -1.80 11.00 21.61
C GLU A 117 -3.28 10.70 21.38
N ALA A 118 -4.15 11.71 21.44
CA ALA A 118 -5.57 11.53 21.17
C ALA A 118 -5.83 11.15 19.71
N VAL A 119 -5.12 11.78 18.77
CA VAL A 119 -5.22 11.44 17.33
C VAL A 119 -4.70 10.03 17.07
N VAL A 120 -3.54 9.68 17.62
CA VAL A 120 -2.97 8.33 17.53
C VAL A 120 -3.93 7.30 18.11
N ALA A 121 -4.44 7.52 19.33
CA ALA A 121 -5.40 6.62 19.96
C ALA A 121 -6.65 6.45 19.10
N LYS A 122 -7.14 7.52 18.46
CA LYS A 122 -8.28 7.46 17.55
C LYS A 122 -7.99 6.65 16.29
N ILE A 123 -6.82 6.82 15.70
CA ILE A 123 -6.39 6.05 14.51
C ILE A 123 -6.22 4.56 14.87
N ARG A 124 -5.64 4.26 16.04
CA ARG A 124 -5.47 2.88 16.52
C ARG A 124 -6.80 2.22 16.86
N GLY A 125 -7.70 2.93 17.55
CA GLY A 125 -8.98 2.39 18.02
C GLY A 125 -10.12 2.48 17.00
N GLY A 126 -9.97 3.30 15.96
CA GLY A 126 -11.03 3.59 15.01
C GLY A 126 -12.21 4.35 15.62
N GLY A 127 -13.35 4.28 14.97
CA GLY A 127 -14.56 4.95 15.41
C GLY A 127 -15.78 4.54 14.60
N LEU A 128 -16.87 5.29 14.75
CA LEU A 128 -18.05 5.11 13.94
C LEU A 128 -17.67 5.24 12.45
N ARG A 129 -17.69 4.12 11.72
CA ARG A 129 -17.32 3.99 10.29
C ARG A 129 -15.87 4.35 9.95
N MET A 130 -15.04 4.66 10.95
CA MET A 130 -13.59 4.83 10.80
C MET A 130 -12.91 3.52 11.18
N PRO A 131 -12.21 2.83 10.25
CA PRO A 131 -11.52 1.59 10.57
C PRO A 131 -10.41 1.83 11.59
N ALA A 132 -10.13 0.83 12.41
CA ALA A 132 -8.95 0.80 13.25
C ALA A 132 -7.72 0.51 12.39
N TYR A 133 -6.65 1.27 12.59
CA TYR A 133 -5.36 1.07 11.92
C TYR A 133 -4.36 0.50 12.93
N PRO A 134 -4.18 -0.84 12.98
CA PRO A 134 -3.19 -1.44 13.87
C PRO A 134 -1.76 -1.14 13.40
N ALA A 135 -0.79 -1.36 14.28
CA ALA A 135 0.63 -1.11 14.00
C ALA A 135 1.17 -1.90 12.80
N SER A 136 0.54 -3.03 12.45
CA SER A 136 0.85 -3.83 11.28
C SER A 136 0.44 -3.19 9.94
N VAL A 137 -0.49 -2.24 9.95
CA VAL A 137 -0.99 -1.55 8.73
C VAL A 137 -0.40 -0.15 8.61
N VAL A 138 -0.37 0.58 9.72
CA VAL A 138 0.22 1.91 9.83
C VAL A 138 1.20 1.87 11.00
N THR A 139 2.50 1.93 10.74
CA THR A 139 3.51 1.86 11.80
C THR A 139 3.52 3.11 12.67
N ASP A 140 4.20 3.09 13.82
CA ASP A 140 4.35 4.31 14.64
C ASP A 140 5.17 5.39 13.91
N THR A 141 6.12 4.99 13.06
CA THR A 141 6.83 5.91 12.16
C THR A 141 5.87 6.53 11.15
N ASP A 142 4.96 5.75 10.56
CA ASP A 142 3.93 6.30 9.67
C ASP A 142 3.06 7.32 10.40
N LEU A 143 2.64 7.04 11.64
CA LEU A 143 1.83 7.99 12.42
C LEU A 143 2.58 9.28 12.70
N LYS A 144 3.88 9.22 13.02
CA LYS A 144 4.71 10.42 13.23
C LYS A 144 4.78 11.29 11.96
N ASP A 145 4.99 10.65 10.81
CA ASP A 145 5.04 11.34 9.52
C ASP A 145 3.67 11.94 9.15
N LEU A 146 2.60 11.17 9.36
CA LEU A 146 1.21 11.63 9.16
C LEU A 146 0.88 12.83 10.05
N LEU A 147 1.17 12.77 11.36
CA LEU A 147 0.95 13.90 12.27
C LEU A 147 1.73 15.14 11.84
N SER A 148 2.98 14.96 11.39
CA SER A 148 3.79 16.06 10.85
C SER A 148 3.11 16.71 9.65
N TYR A 149 2.54 15.91 8.75
CA TYR A 149 1.76 16.41 7.61
C TYR A 149 0.48 17.13 8.03
N LEU A 150 -0.34 16.52 8.88
CA LEU A 150 -1.59 17.11 9.36
C LEU A 150 -1.34 18.47 10.02
N ARG A 151 -0.28 18.59 10.84
CA ARG A 151 0.09 19.87 11.48
C ARG A 151 0.53 20.94 10.49
N ALA A 152 1.36 20.55 9.52
CA ALA A 152 2.00 21.49 8.60
C ALA A 152 1.09 21.92 7.44
N LYS A 153 0.17 21.06 7.00
CA LYS A 153 -0.52 21.18 5.70
C LYS A 153 -2.05 21.11 5.78
N CYS A 154 -2.64 20.53 6.83
CA CYS A 154 -4.10 20.59 6.94
C CYS A 154 -4.60 22.01 7.19
N GLY A 155 -5.65 22.37 6.44
CA GLY A 155 -6.23 23.71 6.47
C GLY A 155 -5.41 24.74 5.69
N THR A 156 -4.40 24.35 4.90
CA THR A 156 -3.60 25.29 4.10
C THR A 156 -3.95 25.27 2.61
N PHE A 157 -4.69 24.27 2.13
CA PHE A 157 -5.01 24.13 0.71
C PHE A 157 -6.43 24.60 0.42
N PRO A 158 -6.66 25.41 -0.62
CA PRO A 158 -8.01 25.89 -0.93
C PRO A 158 -8.93 24.73 -1.34
N THR A 159 -10.14 24.70 -0.78
CA THR A 159 -11.19 23.75 -1.18
C THR A 159 -12.39 24.54 -1.70
N GLY A 160 -12.65 24.46 -3.01
CA GLY A 160 -13.80 25.12 -3.66
C GLY A 160 -13.75 26.66 -3.69
N ALA A 161 -14.88 27.28 -4.05
CA ALA A 161 -15.02 28.72 -4.30
C ALA A 161 -15.00 29.62 -3.04
N GLU A 162 -15.16 29.05 -1.84
CA GLU A 162 -15.39 29.82 -0.61
C GLU A 162 -14.21 29.83 0.39
N GLY A 163 -13.00 29.43 -0.05
CA GLY A 163 -11.77 29.75 0.70
C GLY A 163 -11.56 29.00 2.02
N GLY A 164 -12.27 27.89 2.26
CA GLY A 164 -11.96 26.95 3.34
C GLY A 164 -10.69 26.16 3.03
N GLY A 165 -9.83 25.94 4.02
CA GLY A 165 -8.63 25.12 3.86
C GLY A 165 -8.92 23.63 4.03
N GLY A 166 -8.46 22.77 3.14
CA GLY A 166 -8.46 21.30 3.27
C GLY A 166 -7.09 20.72 3.56
N CYS A 167 -7.02 19.39 3.63
CA CYS A 167 -5.79 18.62 3.79
C CYS A 167 -5.27 18.02 2.46
N TYR A 168 -5.82 18.42 1.32
CA TYR A 168 -5.46 17.90 0.00
C TYR A 168 -5.23 19.07 -0.96
N ASP A 169 -4.14 19.03 -1.70
CA ASP A 169 -3.84 20.04 -2.72
C ASP A 169 -4.23 19.47 -4.08
N GLU A 170 -5.38 19.90 -4.59
CA GLU A 170 -5.89 19.43 -5.89
C GLU A 170 -5.08 19.98 -7.06
N ASN A 171 -4.55 21.20 -6.93
CA ASN A 171 -3.91 21.91 -8.04
C ASN A 171 -2.41 21.63 -8.12
N ASN A 172 -1.81 21.11 -7.05
CA ASN A 172 -0.39 20.79 -7.00
C ASN A 172 -0.18 19.37 -6.48
N PRO A 173 -0.38 18.35 -7.34
CA PRO A 173 -0.20 16.96 -6.94
C PRO A 173 1.25 16.71 -6.48
N PRO A 174 1.49 15.73 -5.59
CA PRO A 174 2.82 15.43 -5.11
C PRO A 174 3.80 15.20 -6.27
N PRO A 175 4.99 15.83 -6.26
CA PRO A 175 5.96 15.65 -7.32
C PRO A 175 6.38 14.18 -7.40
N ASN A 176 6.59 13.68 -8.62
CA ASN A 176 7.21 12.38 -8.82
C ASN A 176 8.74 12.57 -8.76
N PRO A 177 9.45 12.13 -7.71
CA PRO A 177 10.89 12.36 -7.58
C PRO A 177 11.71 11.71 -8.71
N MET A 178 11.15 10.70 -9.37
CA MET A 178 11.79 9.99 -10.47
C MET A 178 11.58 10.68 -11.83
N TYR A 179 10.59 11.57 -11.95
CA TYR A 179 10.35 12.32 -13.17
C TYR A 179 11.17 13.61 -13.17
N LYS A 180 12.35 13.55 -13.77
CA LYS A 180 13.18 14.73 -14.04
C LYS A 180 12.76 15.29 -15.40
N GLY A 181 11.78 16.18 -15.42
CA GLY A 181 11.43 16.93 -16.63
C GLY A 181 12.64 17.71 -17.10
N GLY A 182 13.11 17.41 -18.32
CA GLY A 182 14.17 18.17 -19.00
C GLY A 182 13.66 19.49 -19.56
#